data_AF-A0A7V3S278-F1
#
_entry.id   AF-A0A7V3S278-F1
#
_cell.length_a   1.000
_cell.length_b   1.000
_cell.length_c   1.000
_cell.angle_alpha   90.00
_cell.angle_beta   90.00
_cell.angle_gamma   90.00
#
_symmetry.space_group_name_H-M   'P 1'
#
loop_
_entity.id
_entity.type
_entity.pdbx_description
1 polymer ?
#
loop_
_entity_poly.entity_id
_entity_poly.type
_entity_poly.pdbx_seq_one_letter_code
_entity_poly.pdbx_strand_id
1 'polypeptide(L)'
;LMGFGMTGGGRIMNLGERLGIKLKGVPIRYRAIHDGRYKYARYFDEGCEEEYELYDLKNDPLELHNLAADPAYSGLKKEMAGKLAEAEAKEMAKPSADWPKSRL
;
A
#
# COMPACT_ATOMS: atom_id res chain seq x y z
N LEU A 1 18.67 -44.01 -21.25
CA LEU A 1 18.08 -43.90 -22.60
C LEU A 1 16.68 -43.32 -22.44
N MET A 2 16.42 -42.12 -23.01
CA MET A 2 15.10 -41.48 -23.27
C MET A 2 14.19 -41.17 -22.05
N GLY A 3 13.36 -40.12 -22.02
CA GLY A 3 12.99 -39.13 -23.03
C GLY A 3 12.05 -38.05 -22.45
N PHE A 4 11.98 -36.93 -23.15
CA PHE A 4 11.10 -35.77 -22.92
C PHE A 4 9.60 -36.12 -23.00
N GLY A 5 8.77 -35.36 -22.28
CA GLY A 5 7.33 -35.28 -22.49
C GLY A 5 6.75 -33.96 -21.96
N MET A 6 6.57 -32.98 -22.85
CA MET A 6 5.72 -31.80 -22.62
C MET A 6 4.37 -32.02 -23.33
N THR A 7 3.28 -31.92 -22.59
CA THR A 7 1.90 -31.58 -23.03
C THR A 7 1.18 -31.12 -21.75
N GLY A 8 0.59 -29.94 -21.57
CA GLY A 8 -0.07 -29.01 -22.48
C GLY A 8 -1.50 -28.80 -21.96
N GLY A 9 -1.73 -27.79 -21.10
CA GLY A 9 -3.05 -27.48 -20.53
C GLY A 9 -3.03 -26.14 -19.79
N GLY A 10 -2.96 -25.04 -20.55
CA GLY A 10 -2.74 -23.68 -20.03
C GLY A 10 -3.96 -23.07 -19.34
N ARG A 11 -3.70 -22.40 -18.21
CA ARG A 11 -4.55 -21.34 -17.63
C ARG A 11 -3.62 -20.24 -17.11
N ILE A 12 -3.55 -19.14 -17.87
CA ILE A 12 -3.14 -17.79 -17.47
C ILE A 12 -2.13 -17.68 -16.32
N MET A 13 -0.89 -18.12 -16.55
CA MET A 13 0.25 -17.71 -15.71
C MET A 13 0.75 -16.34 -16.15
N ASN A 14 0.95 -15.48 -15.15
CA ASN A 14 1.27 -14.07 -15.25
C ASN A 14 2.59 -13.85 -16.01
N LEU A 15 2.59 -13.01 -17.04
CA LEU A 15 3.76 -12.77 -17.92
C LEU A 15 5.00 -12.31 -17.14
N GLY A 16 4.81 -11.62 -16.00
CA GLY A 16 5.90 -11.15 -15.13
C GLY A 16 6.71 -12.27 -14.46
N GLU A 17 6.07 -13.36 -14.03
CA GLU A 17 6.76 -14.50 -13.43
C GLU A 17 7.60 -15.28 -14.46
N ARG A 18 7.09 -15.40 -15.70
CA ARG A 18 7.82 -16.05 -16.81
C ARG A 18 9.03 -15.25 -17.31
N LEU A 19 9.02 -13.93 -17.10
CA LEU A 19 10.12 -13.04 -17.50
C LEU A 19 11.12 -12.77 -16.36
N GLY A 20 10.93 -13.37 -15.17
CA GLY A 20 11.79 -13.12 -14.01
C GLY A 20 11.66 -11.69 -13.44
N ILE A 21 10.63 -10.95 -13.84
CA ILE A 21 10.35 -9.60 -13.34
C ILE A 21 9.58 -9.76 -12.02
N LYS A 22 10.31 -9.95 -10.92
CA LYS A 22 9.86 -9.39 -9.65
C LYS A 22 9.95 -7.88 -9.82
N LEU A 23 8.88 -7.12 -9.63
CA LEU A 23 8.99 -5.68 -9.36
C LEU A 23 9.66 -5.55 -7.98
N LYS A 24 10.95 -5.86 -7.91
CA LYS A 24 11.78 -5.76 -6.72
C LYS A 24 11.91 -4.28 -6.40
N GLY A 25 11.44 -3.88 -5.22
CA GLY A 25 11.72 -2.56 -4.66
C GLY A 25 10.60 -1.53 -4.77
N VAL A 26 9.40 -1.88 -5.22
CA VAL A 26 8.25 -0.97 -5.18
C VAL A 26 7.17 -1.55 -4.24
N PRO A 27 6.86 -0.89 -3.12
CA PRO A 27 5.79 -1.33 -2.23
C PRO A 27 4.41 -1.15 -2.86
N ILE A 28 3.53 -2.16 -2.71
CA ILE A 28 2.14 -2.18 -3.19
C ILE A 28 1.11 -2.15 -2.06
N ARG A 29 1.46 -2.55 -0.83
CA ARG A 29 0.57 -2.35 0.32
C ARG A 29 0.70 -0.94 0.84
N TYR A 30 -0.43 -0.33 1.18
CA TYR A 30 -0.44 0.97 1.83
C TYR A 30 -1.50 1.06 2.93
N ARG A 31 -1.28 2.02 3.82
CA ARG A 31 -2.19 2.42 4.89
C ARG A 31 -2.25 3.94 4.90
N ALA A 32 -3.44 4.50 5.04
CA ALA A 32 -3.64 5.94 4.95
C ALA A 32 -4.66 6.43 5.97
N ILE A 33 -4.50 7.69 6.36
CA ILE A 33 -5.47 8.42 7.19
C ILE A 33 -5.72 9.80 6.61
N HIS A 34 -6.96 10.26 6.74
CA HIS A 34 -7.38 11.60 6.42
C HIS A 34 -8.07 12.21 7.64
N ASP A 35 -7.66 13.41 8.05
CA ASP A 35 -8.15 14.06 9.28
C ASP A 35 -9.12 15.24 9.04
N GLY A 36 -9.57 15.42 7.80
CA GLY A 36 -10.41 16.53 7.38
C GLY A 36 -9.66 17.61 6.60
N ARG A 37 -8.35 17.77 6.84
CA ARG A 37 -7.51 18.71 6.08
C ARG A 37 -6.32 18.02 5.45
N TYR A 38 -5.65 17.14 6.18
CA TYR A 38 -4.45 16.47 5.71
C TYR A 38 -4.73 15.01 5.41
N LYS A 39 -4.03 14.49 4.40
CA LYS A 39 -3.94 13.06 4.11
C LYS A 39 -2.50 12.62 4.33
N TYR A 40 -2.33 11.48 4.97
CA TYR A 40 -1.05 10.80 5.12
C TYR A 40 -1.18 9.35 4.67
N ALA A 41 -0.22 8.88 3.88
CA ALA A 41 -0.13 7.48 3.46
C ALA A 41 1.29 6.93 3.70
N ARG A 42 1.35 5.65 4.09
CA ARG A 42 2.56 4.85 4.21
C ARG A 42 2.43 3.66 3.28
N TYR A 43 3.37 3.52 2.37
CA TYR A 43 3.53 2.37 1.48
C TYR A 43 4.63 1.47 2.04
N PHE A 44 4.38 0.17 2.12
CA PHE A 44 5.33 -0.77 2.73
C PHE A 44 5.19 -2.15 2.11
N ASP A 45 6.31 -2.86 1.97
CA ASP A 45 6.33 -4.28 1.68
C ASP A 45 7.60 -4.95 2.21
N GLU A 46 7.57 -6.27 2.36
CA GLU A 46 8.74 -7.01 2.82
C GLU A 46 9.86 -6.87 1.78
N GLY A 47 11.03 -6.39 2.23
CA GLY A 47 12.18 -6.16 1.35
C GLY A 47 12.07 -4.93 0.43
N CYS A 48 11.13 -4.01 0.70
CA CYS A 48 11.05 -2.71 0.04
C CYS A 48 11.32 -1.57 1.04
N GLU A 49 11.88 -0.46 0.55
CA GLU A 49 11.91 0.77 1.33
C GLU A 49 10.48 1.31 1.50
N GLU A 50 10.19 1.90 2.66
CA GLU A 50 8.89 2.52 2.87
C GLU A 50 8.84 3.88 2.19
N GLU A 51 7.72 4.13 1.52
CA GLU A 51 7.43 5.43 0.92
C GLU A 51 6.29 6.12 1.67
N TYR A 52 6.33 7.45 1.68
CA TYR A 52 5.38 8.25 2.43
C TYR A 52 4.80 9.36 1.57
N GLU A 53 3.52 9.63 1.78
CA GLU A 53 2.83 10.76 1.19
C GLU A 53 2.19 11.62 2.28
N LEU A 54 2.21 12.94 2.09
CA LEU A 54 1.56 13.90 2.95
C LEU A 54 1.00 15.04 2.08
N TYR A 55 -0.31 15.27 2.13
CA TYR A 55 -0.99 16.29 1.33
C TYR A 55 -1.82 17.21 2.22
N ASP A 56 -1.78 18.53 1.95
CA ASP A 56 -2.71 19.52 2.51
C ASP A 56 -3.89 19.67 1.56
N LEU A 57 -4.96 18.89 1.74
CA LEU A 57 -6.09 18.85 0.82
C LEU A 57 -6.86 20.16 0.74
N LYS A 58 -6.66 21.09 1.70
CA LYS A 58 -7.24 22.42 1.63
C LYS A 58 -6.56 23.27 0.54
N ASN A 59 -5.24 23.19 0.46
CA ASN A 59 -4.44 24.00 -0.47
C ASN A 59 -4.06 23.23 -1.75
N ASP A 60 -4.09 21.90 -1.70
CA ASP A 60 -3.76 20.96 -2.77
C ASP A 60 -4.83 19.85 -2.85
N PRO A 61 -6.08 20.19 -3.25
CA PRO A 61 -7.20 19.24 -3.28
C PRO A 61 -7.02 18.13 -4.33
N LEU A 62 -6.08 18.30 -5.26
CA LEU A 62 -5.75 17.32 -6.29
C LEU A 62 -4.51 16.47 -5.94
N GLU A 63 -3.95 16.64 -4.74
CA GLU A 63 -2.83 15.83 -4.23
C GLU A 63 -1.61 15.84 -5.17
N LEU A 64 -1.31 16.99 -5.76
CA LEU A 64 -0.22 17.12 -6.74
C LEU A 64 1.14 17.38 -6.08
N HIS A 65 1.18 17.77 -4.81
CA HIS A 65 2.37 18.23 -4.11
C HIS A 65 2.61 17.42 -2.83
N ASN A 66 3.39 16.36 -2.93
CA ASN A 66 3.74 15.53 -1.78
C ASN A 66 4.70 16.28 -0.84
N LEU A 67 4.25 16.54 0.40
CA LEU A 67 4.99 17.25 1.45
C LEU A 67 5.83 16.31 2.34
N ALA A 68 5.77 14.99 2.15
CA ALA A 68 6.35 14.02 3.10
C ALA A 68 7.89 14.03 3.18
N ALA A 69 8.56 14.60 2.17
CA ALA A 69 10.00 14.79 2.11
C ALA A 69 10.44 16.20 2.57
N ASP A 70 9.51 17.13 2.77
CA ASP A 70 9.82 18.50 3.18
C ASP A 70 10.09 18.56 4.71
N PRO A 71 11.31 18.94 5.15
CA PRO A 71 11.65 19.05 6.57
C PRO A 71 10.74 19.99 7.36
N ALA A 72 10.18 21.03 6.73
CA ALA A 72 9.26 21.98 7.36
C ALA A 72 7.96 21.30 7.85
N TYR A 73 7.58 20.19 7.22
CA TYR A 73 6.39 19.40 7.55
C TYR A 73 6.70 18.16 8.38
N SER A 74 7.93 17.97 8.87
CA SER A 74 8.32 16.80 9.68
C SER A 74 7.48 16.62 10.94
N GLY A 75 7.13 17.71 11.62
CA GLY A 75 6.24 17.69 12.78
C GLY A 75 4.84 17.19 12.43
N LEU A 76 4.25 17.70 11.34
CA LEU A 76 2.94 17.28 10.85
C LEU A 76 2.95 15.81 10.37
N LYS A 77 4.01 15.40 9.66
CA LYS A 77 4.19 13.99 9.25
C LYS A 77 4.17 13.06 10.47
N LYS A 78 4.87 13.42 11.54
CA LYS A 78 4.90 12.64 12.78
C LYS A 78 3.53 12.59 13.46
N GLU A 79 2.81 13.72 13.51
CA GLU A 79 1.46 13.77 14.05
C GLU A 79 0.50 12.84 13.28
N MET A 80 0.48 12.94 11.95
CA MET A 80 -0.39 12.13 11.10
C MET A 80 -0.03 10.64 11.14
N ALA A 81 1.26 10.30 11.24
CA ALA A 81 1.71 8.92 11.47
C ALA A 81 1.21 8.36 12.80
N GLY A 82 1.18 9.18 13.87
CA GLY A 82 0.59 8.82 15.15
C GLY A 82 -0.91 8.53 15.04
N LYS A 83 -1.66 9.41 14.38
CA LYS A 83 -3.10 9.20 14.12
C LYS A 83 -3.35 7.91 13.34
N LEU A 84 -2.53 7.61 12.33
CA LEU A 84 -2.63 6.37 11.56
C LEU A 84 -2.41 5.14 12.47
N ALA A 85 -1.34 5.14 13.26
CA ALA A 85 -1.03 4.04 14.17
C ALA A 85 -2.16 3.80 15.20
N GLU A 86 -2.75 4.87 15.74
CA GLU A 86 -3.91 4.77 16.64
C GLU A 86 -5.13 4.17 15.93
N ALA A 87 -5.40 4.56 14.68
CA ALA A 87 -6.49 4.01 13.89
C ALA A 87 -6.25 2.52 13.57
N GLU A 88 -5.03 2.13 13.20
CA GLU A 88 -4.66 0.74 12.95
C GLU A 88 -4.84 -0.12 14.20
N ALA A 89 -4.40 0.35 15.36
CA ALA A 89 -4.59 -0.35 16.62
C ALA A 89 -6.08 -0.57 16.94
N LYS A 90 -6.93 0.44 16.68
CA LYS A 90 -8.38 0.34 16.87
C LYS A 90 -9.03 -0.64 15.90
N GLU A 91 -8.64 -0.65 14.64
CA GLU A 91 -9.21 -1.57 13.64
C GLU A 91 -8.75 -3.01 13.84
N MET A 92 -7.46 -3.23 14.14
CA MET A 92 -6.93 -4.57 14.39
C MET A 92 -7.39 -5.16 15.73
N ALA A 93 -7.83 -4.33 16.68
CA ALA A 93 -8.47 -4.78 17.90
C ALA A 93 -9.93 -5.26 17.69
N LYS A 94 -10.55 -4.98 16.53
CA LYS A 94 -11.87 -5.51 16.21
C LYS A 94 -11.73 -6.97 15.78
N PRO A 95 -12.50 -7.92 16.35
CA PRO A 95 -12.58 -9.25 15.77
C PRO A 95 -13.04 -9.10 14.33
N SER A 96 -12.35 -9.77 13.39
CA SER A 96 -12.66 -9.66 11.97
C SER A 96 -14.14 -9.94 11.76
N ALA A 97 -14.90 -8.91 11.37
CA ALA A 97 -16.30 -9.10 11.03
C ALA A 97 -16.35 -10.06 9.84
N ASP A 98 -17.04 -11.18 10.00
CA ASP A 98 -17.33 -12.11 8.90
C ASP A 98 -18.01 -11.33 7.78
N TRP A 99 -17.25 -11.02 6.73
CA TRP A 99 -17.80 -10.34 5.55
C TRP A 99 -18.91 -11.23 4.96
N PRO A 100 -20.18 -10.77 4.90
CA PRO A 100 -21.26 -11.61 4.42
C PRO A 100 -21.10 -11.82 2.92
N LYS A 101 -20.75 -13.06 2.53
CA LYS A 101 -20.54 -13.49 1.12
C LYS A 101 -21.82 -13.50 0.27
N SER A 102 -22.92 -12.90 0.70
CA SER A 102 -24.25 -13.06 0.11
C SER A 102 -24.79 -11.82 -0.62
N ARG A 103 -23.92 -10.93 -1.12
CA ARG A 103 -24.34 -9.75 -1.90
C ARG A 103 -23.58 -9.70 -3.24
N LEU A 104 -23.91 -10.64 -4.12
CA LEU A 104 -23.69 -10.60 -5.57
C LEU A 104 -25.00 -10.98 -6.25
#